data_AF-A0A925Q6H7-F1
#
_entry.id   AF-A0A925Q6H7-F1
#
_cell.length_a   1.000
_cell.length_b   1.000
_cell.length_c   1.000
_cell.angle_alpha   90.00
_cell.angle_beta   90.00
_cell.angle_gamma   90.00
#
_symmetry.space_group_name_H-M   'P 1'
#
loop_
_entity.id
_entity.type
_entity.pdbx_description
1 polymer ?
#
loop_
_entity_poly.entity_id
_entity_poly.type
_entity_poly.pdbx_seq_one_letter_code
_entity_poly.pdbx_strand_id
1 'polypeptide(L)' 'PAGDHVFVIVADESGATRAHLRQVKVDGLEGDEVVVTSGLEAGERVAASGAFKLREAALVGLTDTPVAKN' A
#
# COMPACT_ATOMS: atom_id res chain seq x y z
N PRO A 1 -13.19 -15.60 -5.91
CA PRO A 1 -12.44 -14.34 -6.19
C PRO A 1 -11.89 -13.78 -4.87
N ALA A 2 -10.60 -13.43 -4.80
CA ALA A 2 -9.98 -13.01 -3.53
C ALA A 2 -10.43 -11.61 -3.07
N GLY A 3 -10.93 -10.75 -3.97
CA GLY A 3 -11.24 -9.34 -3.66
C GLY A 3 -10.05 -8.40 -3.91
N ASP A 4 -10.23 -7.11 -3.68
CA ASP A 4 -9.20 -6.08 -3.88
C ASP A 4 -8.19 -6.05 -2.73
N HIS A 5 -6.92 -5.89 -3.07
CA HIS A 5 -5.82 -5.87 -2.11
C HIS A 5 -4.75 -4.86 -2.51
N VAL A 6 -4.08 -4.34 -1.48
CA VAL A 6 -2.91 -3.47 -1.62
C VAL A 6 -1.79 -3.99 -0.73
N PHE A 7 -0.56 -3.56 -1.00
CA PHE A 7 0.56 -3.79 -0.09
C PHE A 7 0.76 -2.56 0.79
N VAL A 8 0.60 -2.73 2.09
CA VAL A 8 0.93 -1.72 3.10
C VAL A 8 2.41 -1.87 3.47
N ILE A 9 3.10 -0.75 3.57
CA ILE A 9 4.51 -0.71 3.94
C ILE A 9 4.64 -0.31 5.41
N VAL A 10 5.12 -1.25 6.23
CA VAL A 10 5.30 -1.07 7.67
C VAL A 10 6.78 -1.13 8.00
N ALA A 11 7.25 -0.23 8.85
CA ALA A 11 8.60 -0.30 9.40
C ALA A 11 8.62 -1.31 10.56
N ASP A 12 9.56 -2.24 10.51
CA ASP A 12 9.85 -3.17 11.58
C ASP A 12 10.68 -2.48 12.68
N GLU A 13 10.79 -3.12 13.86
CA GLU A 13 11.61 -2.65 14.99
C GLU A 13 13.09 -2.45 14.60
N SER A 14 13.57 -3.19 13.60
CA SER A 14 14.91 -3.05 13.02
C SER A 14 15.09 -1.82 12.12
N GLY A 15 14.04 -1.04 11.88
CA GLY A 15 14.03 0.09 10.95
C GLY A 15 13.92 -0.30 9.47
N ALA A 16 13.83 -1.60 9.17
CA ALA A 16 13.58 -2.09 7.82
C ALA A 16 12.10 -2.00 7.46
N THR A 17 11.79 -1.56 6.25
CA THR A 17 10.41 -1.53 5.75
C THR A 17 10.02 -2.84 5.06
N ARG A 18 8.84 -3.36 5.41
CA ARG A 18 8.28 -4.60 4.86
C ARG A 18 6.91 -4.37 4.24
N ALA A 19 6.64 -5.09 3.17
CA ALA A 19 5.34 -5.12 2.52
C ALA A 19 4.43 -6.17 3.13
N HIS A 20 3.20 -5.79 3.48
CA HIS A 20 2.17 -6.69 3.96
C HIS A 20 0.93 -6.57 3.08
N LEU A 21 0.39 -7.72 2.66
CA LEU A 21 -0.83 -7.75 1.89
C LEU A 21 -2.00 -7.36 2.79
N ARG A 22 -2.80 -6.39 2.37
CA ARG A 22 -4.00 -5.94 3.06
C ARG A 22 -5.17 -5.99 2.10
N GLN A 23 -6.24 -6.64 2.52
CA GLN A 23 -7.50 -6.61 1.80
C GLN A 23 -8.16 -5.24 2.00
N VAL A 24 -8.66 -4.67 0.91
CA VAL A 24 -9.32 -3.37 0.91
C VAL A 24 -10.67 -3.47 0.19
N LYS A 25 -11.51 -2.49 0.43
CA LYS A 25 -12.76 -2.32 -0.32
C LYS A 25 -12.60 -1.16 -1.29
N VAL A 26 -12.62 -1.47 -2.57
CA VAL A 26 -12.68 -0.47 -3.65
C VAL A 26 -14.14 -0.22 -3.99
N ASP A 27 -14.53 1.04 -4.07
CA ASP A 27 -15.90 1.43 -4.44
C ASP A 27 -15.98 1.84 -5.92
N GLY A 28 -14.90 2.40 -6.46
CA GLY A 28 -14.84 2.78 -7.87
C GLY A 28 -13.49 3.33 -8.30
N LEU A 29 -13.48 3.84 -9.52
CA LEU A 29 -12.36 4.55 -10.13
C LEU A 29 -12.78 6.00 -10.36
N GLU A 30 -11.94 6.94 -9.95
CA GLU A 30 -12.07 8.36 -10.28
C GLU A 30 -10.91 8.78 -11.19
N GLY A 31 -11.16 8.74 -12.50
CA GLY A 31 -10.14 9.03 -13.51
C GLY A 31 -9.06 7.95 -13.51
N ASP A 32 -7.86 8.32 -13.07
CA ASP A 32 -6.69 7.43 -12.94
C ASP A 32 -6.50 6.90 -11.50
N GLU A 33 -7.34 7.36 -10.55
CA GLU A 33 -7.24 7.01 -9.14
C GLU A 33 -8.28 5.97 -8.72
N VAL A 34 -7.93 5.13 -7.75
CA VAL A 34 -8.80 4.08 -7.20
C VAL A 34 -9.36 4.54 -5.86
N VAL A 35 -10.68 4.57 -5.73
CA VAL A 35 -11.34 4.98 -4.48
C VAL A 35 -11.45 3.81 -3.53
N VAL A 36 -10.64 3.83 -2.46
CA VAL A 36 -10.68 2.86 -1.37
C VAL A 36 -11.56 3.39 -0.24
N THR A 37 -12.62 2.66 0.10
CA THR A 37 -13.56 3.06 1.16
C THR A 37 -13.34 2.35 2.49
N SER A 38 -12.57 1.25 2.51
CA SER A 38 -12.28 0.50 3.74
C SER A 38 -11.02 -0.35 3.61
N GLY A 39 -10.42 -0.70 4.76
CA GLY A 39 -9.25 -1.59 4.85
C GLY A 39 -7.90 -0.89 5.01
N LEU A 40 -7.89 0.45 4.97
CA LEU A 40 -6.72 1.30 5.23
C LEU A 40 -7.07 2.38 6.25
N GLU A 41 -6.08 2.77 7.04
CA GLU A 41 -6.16 3.90 7.97
C GLU A 41 -5.34 5.09 7.47
N ALA A 42 -5.75 6.30 7.86
CA ALA A 42 -5.04 7.51 7.51
C ALA A 42 -3.62 7.48 8.11
N GLY A 43 -2.61 7.76 7.26
CA GLY A 43 -1.19 7.70 7.63
C GLY A 43 -0.51 6.37 7.29
N GLU A 44 -1.25 5.33 6.90
CA GLU A 44 -0.65 4.11 6.36
C GLU A 44 -0.02 4.39 4.98
N ARG A 45 1.17 3.81 4.74
CA ARG A 45 1.84 3.89 3.44
C ARG A 45 1.49 2.67 2.61
N VAL A 46 1.10 2.87 1.36
CA VAL A 46 0.81 1.79 0.41
C VAL A 46 1.78 1.82 -0.75
N ALA A 47 2.09 0.65 -1.31
CA ALA A 47 2.93 0.52 -2.49
C ALA A 47 2.17 0.98 -3.74
N ALA A 48 2.37 2.23 -4.15
CA ALA A 48 1.81 2.76 -5.40
C ALA A 48 2.53 2.23 -6.66
N SER A 49 3.75 1.72 -6.51
CA SER A 49 4.57 1.24 -7.62
C SER A 49 5.30 -0.06 -7.27
N GLY A 50 5.46 -0.94 -8.25
CA GLY A 50 6.20 -2.20 -8.06
C GLY A 50 5.47 -3.28 -7.26
N ALA A 51 4.20 -3.08 -6.91
CA ALA A 51 3.38 -4.04 -6.15
C ALA A 51 3.37 -5.46 -6.75
N PHE A 52 3.48 -5.59 -8.08
CA PHE A 52 3.53 -6.88 -8.76
C PHE A 52 4.75 -7.75 -8.41
N LYS A 53 5.82 -7.16 -7.86
CA LYS A 53 7.02 -7.87 -7.40
C LYS A 53 7.00 -8.17 -5.90
N LEU A 54 6.06 -7.58 -5.16
CA LEU A 54 5.98 -7.69 -3.71
C LEU A 54 5.29 -9.00 -3.31
N ARG A 55 5.66 -9.47 -2.12
CA ARG A 55 5.06 -10.62 -1.44
C ARG A 55 4.93 -10.29 0.04
N GLU A 56 4.21 -11.12 0.78
CA GLU A 56 4.11 -11.02 2.23
C GLU A 56 5.51 -10.99 2.87
N ALA A 57 5.70 -10.05 3.80
CA ALA A 57 6.95 -9.74 4.52
C ALA A 57 8.17 -9.39 3.64
N ALA A 58 7.97 -9.07 2.36
CA ALA A 58 9.06 -8.70 1.46
C ALA A 58 9.77 -7.44 1.97
N LEU A 59 11.11 -7.47 1.98
CA LEU A 59 11.92 -6.28 2.27
C LEU A 59 11.75 -5.27 1.12
N VAL A 60 11.40 -4.04 1.45
CA VAL A 60 11.18 -2.96 0.49
C VAL A 60 12.12 -1.81 0.79
N GLY A 61 12.77 -1.26 -0.25
CA GLY A 61 13.43 0.03 -0.19
C GLY A 61 12.46 1.13 -0.62
N LEU A 62 12.32 2.17 0.20
CA LEU A 62 11.56 3.36 -0.16
C LEU A 62 12.46 4.30 -0.98
N THR A 63 12.08 4.53 -2.24
CA THR A 63 12.82 5.44 -3.15
C THR A 63 12.31 6.87 -3.11
N ASP A 64 11.09 7.08 -2.60
CA ASP A 64 10.42 8.37 -2.58
C ASP A 64 9.97 8.75 -1.16
N THR A 65 10.08 10.04 -0.83
CA THR A 65 9.51 10.60 0.40
C THR A 65 8.11 11.07 0.03
N PRO A 66 7.03 10.47 0.55
CA PRO A 66 5.68 10.76 0.07
C PRO A 66 5.37 12.25 0.25
N VAL A 67 5.34 12.98 -0.87
CA VAL A 67 4.81 14.34 -0.91
C VAL A 67 3.30 14.24 -0.78
N ALA A 68 2.76 14.62 0.38
CA ALA A 68 1.32 14.83 0.52
C ALA A 68 0.92 15.92 -0.48
N LYS A 69 0.22 15.57 -1.55
CA LYS A 69 -0.39 16.57 -2.44
C LYS A 69 -1.48 17.27 -1.63
N ASN A 70 -1.28 18.56 -1.45
CA ASN A 70 -2.01 19.45 -0.57
C ASN A 70 -3.14 20.19 -1.29
#